data_AF-A0A4V1VL60-F1
#
_entry.id   AF-A0A4V1VL60-F1
#
_cell.length_a   1.000
_cell.length_b   1.000
_cell.length_c   1.000
_cell.angle_alpha   90.00
_cell.angle_beta   90.00
_cell.angle_gamma   90.00
#
_symmetry.space_group_name_H-M   'P 1'
#
loop_
_entity.id
_entity.type
_entity.pdbx_description
1 polymer ?
#
loop_
_entity_poly.entity_id
_entity_poly.type
_entity_poly.pdbx_seq_one_letter_code
_entity_poly.pdbx_strand_id
1 'polypeptide(L)'
;MKTLVKRVLPNVWRWVDDRVIRWRTGTSEGQLVVLSVLLVVSVGLLIGSLLKYMAFPASTFTVPMLLGSLTLRYKPLLTLVLVDMVFLAVTVTDESVKNGMSLGRVSTLVTMVLVVAIFLFEASRRRTGLPGPVGEAMLVDLNDRLQKQGVVPPLPDGWRSQSAMRSAGGARFAGDFLVASLSSDRTQLEMVLVDVCGKGVAAGTQSLQLSGALGGLIGSLPPLGLFSSANDYLLRQDWEEGFATAVHVLVHLDTGEYSIISAGHPPVLRWSA
;
A
#
# COMPACT_ATOMS: atom_id res chain seq x y z
N MET A 1 -2.64 -57.61 6.24
CA MET A 1 -1.59 -56.58 6.09
C MET A 1 -1.58 -55.82 4.75
N LYS A 2 -2.45 -56.13 3.76
CA LYS A 2 -2.56 -55.38 2.49
C LYS A 2 -3.78 -54.43 2.40
N THR A 3 -4.62 -54.39 3.43
CA THR A 3 -5.93 -53.70 3.41
C THR A 3 -5.96 -52.35 4.15
N LEU A 4 -5.00 -52.06 5.01
CA LEU A 4 -4.91 -50.75 5.70
C LEU A 4 -4.21 -49.66 4.88
N VAL A 5 -3.25 -50.03 4.02
CA VAL A 5 -2.48 -49.08 3.20
C VAL A 5 -3.36 -48.43 2.11
N LYS A 6 -4.36 -49.14 1.58
CA LYS A 6 -5.22 -48.64 0.48
C LYS A 6 -6.29 -47.62 0.89
N ARG A 7 -6.55 -47.42 2.19
CA ARG A 7 -7.56 -46.46 2.68
C ARG A 7 -6.99 -45.10 3.11
N VAL A 8 -5.69 -45.01 3.40
CA VAL A 8 -5.06 -43.77 3.86
C VAL A 8 -4.56 -42.92 2.69
N LEU A 9 -4.07 -43.55 1.62
CA LEU A 9 -3.56 -42.88 0.42
C LEU A 9 -4.53 -41.88 -0.25
N PRO A 10 -5.82 -42.17 -0.49
CA PRO A 10 -6.71 -41.20 -1.14
C PRO A 10 -7.05 -39.99 -0.25
N ASN A 11 -6.95 -40.13 1.09
CA ASN A 11 -7.17 -39.02 2.01
C ASN A 11 -5.96 -38.08 2.08
N VAL A 12 -4.74 -38.60 1.96
CA VAL A 12 -3.53 -37.77 1.91
C VAL A 12 -3.50 -36.94 0.62
N TRP A 13 -3.86 -37.53 -0.52
CA TRP A 13 -3.85 -36.82 -1.80
C TRP A 13 -4.93 -35.71 -1.89
N ARG A 14 -6.16 -35.96 -1.43
CA ARG A 14 -7.18 -34.89 -1.33
C ARG A 14 -6.81 -33.80 -0.33
N TRP A 15 -6.15 -34.17 0.78
CA TRP A 15 -5.68 -33.21 1.78
C TRP A 15 -4.51 -32.36 1.29
N VAL A 16 -3.65 -32.92 0.43
CA VAL A 16 -2.58 -32.19 -0.25
C VAL A 16 -3.17 -31.25 -1.32
N ASP A 17 -4.11 -31.71 -2.15
CA ASP A 17 -4.74 -30.87 -3.18
C ASP A 17 -5.50 -29.67 -2.59
N ASP A 18 -6.31 -29.87 -1.55
CA ASP A 18 -7.01 -28.76 -0.89
C ASP A 18 -6.02 -27.79 -0.21
N ARG A 19 -4.83 -28.26 0.21
CA ARG A 19 -3.78 -27.39 0.78
C ARG A 19 -3.00 -26.65 -0.31
N VAL A 20 -2.79 -27.25 -1.48
CA VAL A 20 -2.13 -26.61 -2.62
C VAL A 20 -3.01 -25.51 -3.22
N ILE A 21 -4.33 -25.71 -3.27
CA ILE A 21 -5.28 -24.67 -3.67
C ILE A 21 -5.32 -23.54 -2.62
N ARG A 22 -5.33 -23.87 -1.32
CA ARG A 22 -5.28 -22.88 -0.24
C ARG A 22 -3.95 -22.10 -0.18
N TRP A 23 -2.83 -22.75 -0.51
CA TRP A 23 -1.50 -22.13 -0.65
C TRP A 23 -1.54 -20.96 -1.65
N ARG A 24 -2.25 -21.12 -2.76
CA ARG A 24 -2.42 -20.08 -3.79
C ARG A 24 -3.34 -18.94 -3.36
N THR A 25 -4.26 -19.18 -2.41
CA THR A 25 -5.19 -18.17 -1.88
C THR A 25 -4.64 -17.34 -0.72
N GLY A 26 -3.51 -17.75 -0.11
CA GLY A 26 -2.82 -16.96 0.92
C GLY A 26 -3.57 -16.79 2.24
N THR A 27 -4.50 -17.70 2.57
CA THR A 27 -5.23 -17.70 3.85
C THR A 27 -4.30 -17.98 5.04
N SER A 28 -4.64 -17.46 6.22
CA SER A 28 -3.82 -17.56 7.44
C SER A 28 -3.50 -19.01 7.84
N GLU A 29 -4.44 -19.93 7.66
CA GLU A 29 -4.24 -21.36 7.94
C GLU A 29 -3.24 -22.02 6.98
N GLY A 30 -3.31 -21.70 5.68
CA GLY A 30 -2.38 -22.23 4.68
C GLY A 30 -0.94 -21.77 4.94
N GLN A 31 -0.77 -20.53 5.41
CA GLN A 31 0.52 -19.96 5.79
C GLN A 31 1.14 -20.65 7.02
N LEU A 32 0.34 -20.96 8.04
CA LEU A 32 0.80 -21.70 9.22
C LEU A 32 1.25 -23.11 8.88
N VAL A 33 0.54 -23.76 7.95
CA VAL A 33 0.90 -25.09 7.45
C VAL A 33 2.24 -25.08 6.75
N VAL A 34 2.45 -24.17 5.80
CA VAL A 34 3.70 -24.07 5.05
C VAL A 34 4.86 -23.72 5.98
N LEU A 35 4.65 -22.79 6.91
CA LEU A 35 5.64 -22.47 7.94
C LEU A 35 6.00 -23.70 8.77
N SER A 36 5.01 -24.47 9.21
CA SER A 36 5.24 -25.68 10.00
C SER A 36 6.08 -26.71 9.24
N VAL A 37 5.79 -26.91 7.95
CA VAL A 37 6.57 -27.82 7.09
C VAL A 37 8.02 -27.32 6.95
N LEU A 38 8.23 -26.03 6.67
CA LEU A 38 9.57 -25.46 6.54
C LEU A 38 10.36 -25.54 7.86
N LEU A 39 9.72 -25.28 9.00
CA LEU A 39 10.35 -25.43 10.31
C LEU A 39 10.77 -26.88 10.58
N VAL A 40 9.94 -27.87 10.22
CA VAL A 40 10.30 -29.30 10.34
C VAL A 40 11.52 -29.63 9.47
N VAL A 41 11.58 -29.08 8.25
CA VAL A 41 12.76 -29.22 7.38
C VAL A 41 13.99 -28.58 8.03
N SER A 42 13.88 -27.36 8.55
CA SER A 42 14.98 -26.67 9.25
C SER A 42 15.49 -27.45 10.47
N VAL A 43 14.60 -28.05 11.26
CA VAL A 43 14.98 -28.92 12.39
C VAL A 43 15.71 -30.17 11.89
N GLY A 44 15.25 -30.79 10.80
CA GLY A 44 15.94 -31.92 10.19
C GLY A 44 17.36 -31.56 9.71
N LEU A 45 17.52 -30.37 9.12
CA LEU A 45 18.82 -29.83 8.71
C LEU A 45 19.74 -29.58 9.90
N LEU A 46 19.22 -29.03 11.01
CA LEU A 46 19.98 -28.87 12.25
C LEU A 46 20.51 -30.21 12.77
N ILE A 47 19.64 -31.21 12.90
CA ILE A 47 20.02 -32.55 13.37
C ILE A 47 21.08 -33.16 12.43
N GLY A 48 20.87 -33.05 11.11
CA GLY A 48 21.84 -33.50 10.11
C GLY A 48 23.19 -32.82 10.25
N SER A 49 23.19 -31.50 10.52
CA SER A 49 24.41 -30.71 10.70
C SER A 49 25.18 -31.09 11.96
N LEU A 50 24.48 -31.33 13.07
CA LEU A 50 25.10 -31.75 14.35
C LEU A 50 25.69 -33.17 14.28
N LEU A 51 25.09 -34.08 13.50
CA LEU A 51 25.59 -35.44 13.33
C LEU A 51 26.71 -35.55 12.30
N LYS A 52 26.55 -34.87 11.15
CA LYS A 52 27.49 -34.93 10.01
C LYS A 52 27.58 -33.57 9.31
N TYR A 53 28.37 -32.67 9.88
CA TYR A 53 28.57 -31.32 9.35
C TYR A 53 29.04 -31.30 7.87
N MET A 54 29.90 -32.25 7.48
CA MET A 54 30.37 -32.36 6.08
C MET A 54 29.25 -32.63 5.07
N ALA A 55 28.17 -33.31 5.48
CA ALA A 55 27.03 -33.58 4.61
C ALA A 55 26.00 -32.44 4.65
N PHE A 56 25.87 -31.77 5.80
CA PHE A 56 24.90 -30.70 6.03
C PHE A 56 25.59 -29.48 6.64
N PRO A 57 26.33 -28.69 5.85
CA PRO A 57 26.97 -27.48 6.34
C PRO A 57 25.93 -26.40 6.66
N ALA A 58 26.32 -25.40 7.46
CA ALA A 58 25.49 -24.27 7.87
C ALA A 58 24.84 -23.49 6.70
N SER A 59 25.43 -23.53 5.50
CA SER A 59 24.84 -22.94 4.29
C SER A 59 23.53 -23.60 3.84
N THR A 60 23.21 -24.80 4.34
CA THR A 60 22.00 -25.54 3.96
C THR A 60 20.72 -24.87 4.47
N PHE A 61 20.80 -24.06 5.54
CA PHE A 61 19.68 -23.24 6.04
C PHE A 61 19.22 -22.17 5.04
N THR A 62 20.02 -21.85 4.02
CA THR A 62 19.56 -20.95 2.93
C THR A 62 18.40 -21.55 2.16
N VAL A 63 18.26 -22.88 2.09
CA VAL A 63 17.19 -23.57 1.35
C VAL A 63 15.80 -23.29 1.95
N PRO A 64 15.52 -23.55 3.24
CA PRO A 64 14.24 -23.20 3.84
C PRO A 64 13.98 -21.69 3.81
N MET A 65 15.00 -20.84 3.95
CA MET A 65 14.85 -19.38 3.80
C MET A 65 14.41 -18.97 2.39
N LEU A 66 15.03 -19.53 1.34
CA LEU A 66 14.65 -19.29 -0.06
C LEU A 66 13.23 -19.80 -0.37
N LEU A 67 12.89 -21.00 0.10
CA LEU A 67 11.53 -21.51 -0.07
C LEU A 67 10.51 -20.68 0.71
N GLY A 68 10.89 -20.21 1.91
CA GLY A 68 10.09 -19.31 2.72
C GLY A 68 9.83 -17.98 2.02
N SER A 69 10.83 -17.36 1.38
CA SER A 69 10.66 -16.07 0.71
C SER A 69 9.69 -16.14 -0.49
N LEU A 70 9.59 -17.31 -1.13
CA LEU A 70 8.67 -17.57 -2.24
C LEU A 70 7.25 -17.91 -1.77
N THR A 71 7.09 -18.50 -0.58
CA THR A 71 5.83 -19.12 -0.16
C THR A 71 5.15 -18.43 1.04
N LEU A 72 5.90 -17.73 1.88
CA LEU A 72 5.43 -17.15 3.13
C LEU A 72 5.21 -15.63 3.05
N ARG A 73 4.20 -15.17 3.80
CA ARG A 73 3.96 -13.76 4.08
C ARG A 73 4.95 -13.23 5.12
N TYR A 74 5.01 -11.90 5.27
CA TYR A 74 5.99 -11.22 6.13
C TYR A 74 6.10 -11.78 7.56
N LYS A 75 4.98 -11.96 8.27
CA LYS A 75 5.00 -12.42 9.68
C LYS A 75 5.51 -13.87 9.82
N PRO A 76 4.97 -14.86 9.07
CA PRO A 76 5.51 -16.22 9.05
C PRO A 76 6.97 -16.30 8.57
N LEU A 77 7.34 -15.55 7.52
CA LEU A 77 8.71 -15.50 7.00
C LEU A 77 9.70 -15.00 8.04
N LEU A 78 9.35 -13.93 8.76
CA LEU A 78 10.17 -13.39 9.84
C LEU A 78 10.40 -14.44 10.94
N THR A 79 9.35 -15.22 11.26
CA THR A 79 9.45 -16.30 12.25
C THR A 79 10.44 -17.37 11.79
N LEU A 80 10.34 -17.81 10.53
CA LEU A 80 11.25 -18.80 9.95
C LEU A 80 12.71 -18.31 9.98
N VAL A 81 12.95 -17.07 9.51
CA VAL A 81 14.29 -16.47 9.45
C VAL A 81 14.92 -16.36 10.84
N LEU A 82 14.15 -15.94 11.85
CA LEU A 82 14.65 -15.86 13.23
C LEU A 82 15.00 -17.23 13.80
N VAL A 83 14.20 -18.25 13.52
CA VAL A 83 14.48 -19.63 13.96
C VAL A 83 15.72 -20.18 13.27
N ASP A 84 15.81 -20.03 11.94
CA ASP A 84 16.97 -20.50 11.17
C ASP A 84 18.27 -19.76 11.58
N MET A 85 18.18 -18.49 11.98
CA MET A 85 19.31 -17.74 12.55
C MET A 85 19.82 -18.36 13.86
N VAL A 86 18.91 -18.80 14.73
CA VAL A 86 19.29 -19.50 15.97
C VAL A 86 19.93 -20.85 15.64
N PHE A 87 19.38 -21.61 14.70
CA PHE A 87 19.94 -22.90 14.29
C PHE A 87 21.31 -22.77 13.63
N LEU A 88 21.50 -21.75 12.81
CA LEU A 88 22.80 -21.38 12.27
C LEU A 88 23.80 -21.09 13.39
N ALA A 89 23.44 -20.25 14.36
CA ALA A 89 24.32 -19.90 15.47
C ALA A 89 24.72 -21.13 16.30
N VAL A 90 23.77 -22.03 16.60
CA VAL A 90 24.04 -23.30 17.29
C VAL A 90 25.01 -24.16 16.49
N THR A 91 24.72 -24.36 15.20
CA THR A 91 25.52 -25.19 14.29
C THR A 91 26.97 -24.70 14.19
N VAL A 92 27.16 -23.39 13.99
CA VAL A 92 28.50 -22.81 13.87
C VAL A 92 29.24 -22.86 15.20
N THR A 93 28.53 -22.67 16.33
CA THR A 93 29.15 -22.72 17.66
C THR A 93 29.62 -24.13 18.01
N ASP A 94 28.78 -25.16 17.83
CA ASP A 94 29.12 -26.57 18.10
C ASP A 94 30.36 -27.01 17.29
N GLU A 95 30.37 -26.69 16.00
CA GLU A 95 31.47 -27.03 15.10
C GLU A 95 32.75 -26.21 15.42
N SER A 96 32.60 -24.95 15.86
CA SER A 96 33.75 -24.11 16.27
C SER A 96 34.38 -24.57 17.57
N VAL A 97 33.59 -25.12 18.51
CA VAL A 97 34.10 -25.71 19.75
C VAL A 97 34.87 -26.99 19.46
N LYS A 98 34.40 -27.83 18.53
CA LYS A 98 35.04 -29.11 18.17
C LYS A 98 36.32 -28.92 17.36
N ASN A 99 36.31 -28.01 16.38
CA ASN A 99 37.32 -27.94 15.33
C ASN A 99 37.95 -26.54 15.18
N GLY A 100 37.79 -25.66 16.17
CA GLY A 100 38.34 -24.29 16.18
C GLY A 100 37.63 -23.30 15.25
N MET A 101 38.08 -22.05 15.16
CA MET A 101 37.51 -21.07 14.22
C MET A 101 38.38 -20.97 12.96
N SER A 102 37.83 -21.34 11.80
CA SER A 102 38.52 -21.24 10.52
C SER A 102 38.02 -20.06 9.69
N LEU A 103 38.84 -19.57 8.76
CA LEU A 103 38.48 -18.46 7.87
C LEU A 103 37.21 -18.75 7.05
N GLY A 104 37.00 -20.01 6.65
CA GLY A 104 35.79 -20.45 5.95
C GLY A 104 34.51 -20.41 6.81
N ARG A 105 34.63 -20.51 8.13
CA ARG A 105 33.48 -20.40 9.05
C ARG A 105 33.07 -18.94 9.24
N VAL A 106 34.05 -18.05 9.36
CA VAL A 106 33.81 -16.59 9.41
C VAL A 106 33.16 -16.12 8.11
N SER A 107 33.64 -16.58 6.95
CA SER A 107 33.01 -16.22 5.67
C SER A 107 31.57 -16.72 5.56
N THR A 108 31.29 -17.95 6.03
CA THR A 108 29.92 -18.50 6.05
C THR A 108 28.97 -17.68 6.92
N LEU A 109 29.42 -17.25 8.11
CA LEU A 109 28.64 -16.37 8.99
C LEU A 109 28.35 -15.02 8.31
N VAL A 110 29.37 -14.39 7.73
CA VAL A 110 29.23 -13.10 7.05
C VAL A 110 28.26 -13.21 5.87
N THR A 111 28.40 -14.25 5.03
CA THR A 111 27.49 -14.49 3.91
C THR A 111 26.06 -14.69 4.39
N MET A 112 25.85 -15.46 5.47
CA MET A 112 24.49 -15.72 5.97
C MET A 112 23.85 -14.47 6.57
N VAL A 113 24.61 -13.66 7.32
CA VAL A 113 24.12 -12.37 7.83
C VAL A 113 23.72 -11.46 6.68
N LEU A 114 24.51 -11.43 5.60
CA LEU A 114 24.20 -10.63 4.41
C LEU A 114 22.93 -11.14 3.70
N VAL A 115 22.78 -12.45 3.56
CA VAL A 115 21.57 -13.09 2.99
C VAL A 115 20.33 -12.76 3.83
N VAL A 116 20.42 -12.86 5.16
CA VAL A 116 19.33 -12.51 6.07
C VAL A 116 18.99 -11.03 6.00
N ALA A 117 19.99 -10.14 5.93
CA ALA A 117 19.77 -8.71 5.77
C ALA A 117 19.02 -8.40 4.47
N ILE A 118 19.42 -9.03 3.35
CA ILE A 118 18.72 -8.90 2.06
C ILE A 118 17.27 -9.40 2.18
N PHE A 119 17.04 -10.55 2.81
CA PHE A 119 15.70 -11.10 2.98
C PHE A 119 14.81 -10.22 3.86
N LEU A 120 15.32 -9.72 4.97
CA LEU A 120 14.57 -8.81 5.84
C LEU A 120 14.25 -7.48 5.13
N PHE A 121 15.19 -6.98 4.34
CA PHE A 121 14.98 -5.79 3.50
C PHE A 121 13.90 -6.04 2.45
N GLU A 122 13.96 -7.13 1.70
CA GLU A 122 12.94 -7.48 0.69
C GLU A 122 11.57 -7.72 1.33
N ALA A 123 11.52 -8.45 2.45
CA ALA A 123 10.29 -8.70 3.19
C ALA A 123 9.66 -7.41 3.70
N SER A 124 10.46 -6.46 4.21
CA SER A 124 9.96 -5.15 4.64
C SER A 124 9.27 -4.38 3.50
N ARG A 125 9.76 -4.55 2.28
CA ARG A 125 9.25 -3.88 1.07
C ARG A 125 7.93 -4.49 0.56
N ARG A 126 7.64 -5.75 0.92
CA ARG A 126 6.38 -6.45 0.57
C ARG A 126 5.20 -6.10 1.49
N ARG A 127 5.41 -5.29 2.54
CA ARG A 127 4.32 -4.84 3.45
C ARG A 127 3.38 -3.85 2.78
N THR A 128 3.86 -3.08 1.82
CA THR A 128 3.05 -2.26 0.93
C THR A 128 2.87 -3.07 -0.35
N GLY A 129 1.64 -3.35 -0.80
CA GLY A 129 1.40 -4.11 -2.03
C GLY A 129 1.97 -3.49 -3.32
N LEU A 130 2.73 -2.41 -3.20
CA LEU A 130 3.38 -1.67 -4.25
C LEU A 130 4.85 -1.42 -3.84
N PRO A 131 5.83 -1.65 -4.73
CA PRO A 131 7.20 -1.19 -4.54
C PRO A 131 7.20 0.32 -4.29
N GLY A 132 7.94 0.83 -3.30
CA GLY A 132 8.00 2.27 -2.94
C GLY A 132 7.94 3.25 -4.13
N PRO A 133 8.81 3.15 -5.16
CA PRO A 133 8.75 4.05 -6.31
C PRO A 133 7.52 3.87 -7.22
N VAL A 134 6.90 2.69 -7.22
CA VAL A 134 5.65 2.40 -7.94
C VAL A 134 4.44 2.94 -7.16
N GLY A 135 4.48 2.91 -5.83
CA GLY A 135 3.46 3.51 -4.98
C GLY A 135 3.35 5.02 -5.19
N GLU A 136 4.49 5.72 -5.24
CA GLU A 136 4.52 7.15 -5.57
C GLU A 136 4.00 7.43 -6.98
N ALA A 137 4.41 6.62 -7.98
CA ALA A 137 3.92 6.78 -9.35
C ALA A 137 2.40 6.53 -9.47
N MET A 138 1.85 5.57 -8.73
CA MET A 138 0.42 5.28 -8.70
C MET A 138 -0.38 6.40 -8.01
N LEU A 139 0.15 6.98 -6.94
CA LEU A 139 -0.47 8.16 -6.32
C LEU A 139 -0.48 9.36 -7.27
N VAL A 140 0.58 9.54 -8.07
CA VAL A 140 0.61 10.55 -9.13
C VAL A 140 -0.43 10.26 -10.22
N ASP A 141 -0.54 9.02 -10.70
CA ASP A 141 -1.57 8.65 -11.70
C ASP A 141 -3.00 8.87 -11.16
N LEU A 142 -3.24 8.54 -9.88
CA LEU A 142 -4.52 8.80 -9.22
C LEU A 142 -4.79 10.30 -9.10
N ASN A 143 -3.80 11.09 -8.68
CA ASN A 143 -3.92 12.55 -8.61
C ASN A 143 -4.22 13.13 -9.99
N ASP A 144 -3.51 12.72 -11.03
CA ASP A 144 -3.75 13.17 -12.40
C ASP A 144 -5.15 12.79 -12.90
N ARG A 145 -5.65 11.60 -12.54
CA ARG A 145 -7.01 11.17 -12.88
C ARG A 145 -8.08 12.00 -12.18
N LEU A 146 -7.91 12.29 -10.88
CA LEU A 146 -8.86 13.14 -10.15
C LEU A 146 -8.79 14.60 -10.62
N GLN A 147 -7.60 15.11 -10.93
CA GLN A 147 -7.46 16.45 -11.54
C GLN A 147 -8.12 16.53 -12.92
N LYS A 148 -8.04 15.46 -13.72
CA LYS A 148 -8.81 15.34 -14.98
C LYS A 148 -10.32 15.28 -14.78
N GLN A 149 -10.79 14.83 -13.62
CA GLN A 149 -12.21 14.91 -13.24
C GLN A 149 -12.62 16.31 -12.76
N GLY A 150 -11.66 17.15 -12.38
CA GLY A 150 -11.85 18.57 -12.05
C GLY A 150 -12.04 19.52 -13.24
N VAL A 151 -12.16 18.98 -14.46
CA VAL A 151 -12.41 19.79 -15.66
C VAL A 151 -13.89 20.21 -15.69
N VAL A 152 -14.13 21.50 -15.86
CA VAL A 152 -15.49 22.03 -15.98
C VAL A 152 -16.17 21.41 -17.21
N PRO A 153 -17.35 20.78 -17.05
CA PRO A 153 -18.09 20.19 -18.17
C PRO A 153 -18.41 21.21 -19.28
N PRO A 154 -18.62 20.77 -20.54
CA PRO A 154 -19.01 21.66 -21.62
C PRO A 154 -20.32 22.38 -21.28
N LEU A 155 -20.27 23.72 -21.31
CA LEU A 155 -21.39 24.57 -20.93
C LEU A 155 -22.35 24.83 -22.12
N PRO A 156 -23.61 25.19 -21.85
CA PRO A 156 -24.56 25.62 -22.87
C PRO A 156 -24.09 26.84 -23.68
N ASP A 157 -24.72 27.06 -24.83
CA ASP A 157 -24.41 28.19 -25.70
C ASP A 157 -24.51 29.53 -24.95
N GLY A 158 -23.55 30.42 -25.20
CA GLY A 158 -23.42 31.71 -24.51
C GLY A 158 -22.51 31.67 -23.27
N TRP A 159 -22.23 30.50 -22.71
CA TRP A 159 -21.33 30.33 -21.57
C TRP A 159 -19.95 29.80 -22.00
N ARG A 160 -18.91 30.25 -21.29
CA ARG A 160 -17.53 29.79 -21.50
C ARG A 160 -16.86 29.59 -20.14
N SER A 161 -16.09 28.51 -20.04
CA SER A 161 -15.26 28.24 -18.87
C SER A 161 -13.82 27.91 -19.31
N GLN A 162 -12.86 28.41 -18.54
CA GLN A 162 -11.45 28.11 -18.69
C GLN A 162 -10.86 27.86 -17.30
N SER A 163 -10.14 26.77 -17.14
CA SER A 163 -9.45 26.42 -15.90
C SER A 163 -8.01 26.04 -16.20
N ALA A 164 -7.08 26.50 -15.37
CA ALA A 164 -5.69 26.11 -15.43
C ALA A 164 -5.17 25.88 -14.02
N MET A 165 -4.61 24.68 -13.78
CA MET A 165 -3.93 24.34 -12.54
C MET A 165 -2.47 24.06 -12.84
N ARG A 166 -1.56 24.63 -12.05
CA ARG A 166 -0.11 24.49 -12.24
C ARG A 166 0.57 24.26 -10.90
N SER A 167 1.18 23.09 -10.75
CA SER A 167 1.98 22.78 -9.56
C SER A 167 3.26 23.62 -9.52
N ALA A 168 3.62 24.10 -8.33
CA ALA A 168 4.85 24.86 -8.13
C ALA A 168 6.10 23.96 -8.20
N GLY A 169 7.17 24.43 -8.87
CA GLY A 169 8.51 23.86 -8.77
C GLY A 169 8.70 22.42 -9.29
N GLY A 170 7.80 21.90 -10.14
CA GLY A 170 7.84 20.51 -10.59
C GLY A 170 7.49 19.50 -9.49
N ALA A 171 6.91 19.96 -8.37
CA ALA A 171 6.36 19.08 -7.35
C ALA A 171 5.30 18.18 -7.99
N ARG A 172 5.41 16.87 -7.76
CA ARG A 172 4.51 15.85 -8.31
C ARG A 172 3.14 15.81 -7.64
N PHE A 173 2.92 16.63 -6.61
CA PHE A 173 1.71 16.66 -5.79
C PHE A 173 1.27 18.12 -5.60
N ALA A 174 0.03 18.39 -5.96
CA ALA A 174 -0.66 19.67 -5.80
C ALA A 174 -1.60 19.56 -4.58
N GLY A 175 -1.48 20.51 -3.64
CA GLY A 175 -2.43 20.64 -2.53
C GLY A 175 -3.77 21.22 -2.98
N ASP A 176 -3.79 21.84 -4.16
CA ASP A 176 -4.95 22.45 -4.80
C ASP A 176 -5.69 21.49 -5.73
N PHE A 177 -7.01 21.59 -5.76
CA PHE A 177 -7.85 20.88 -6.73
C PHE A 177 -9.14 21.65 -7.01
N LEU A 178 -9.69 21.48 -8.21
CA LEU A 178 -10.99 22.01 -8.63
C LEU A 178 -11.95 20.84 -8.80
N VAL A 179 -13.18 20.99 -8.32
CA VAL A 179 -14.30 20.08 -8.60
C VAL A 179 -15.41 20.88 -9.26
N ALA A 180 -16.00 20.35 -10.32
CA ALA A 180 -17.12 20.99 -11.00
C ALA A 180 -18.26 20.00 -11.23
N SER A 181 -19.49 20.47 -11.09
CA SER A 181 -20.69 19.70 -11.37
C SER A 181 -21.66 20.55 -12.18
N LEU A 182 -22.11 20.00 -13.30
CA LEU A 182 -23.20 20.57 -14.09
C LEU A 182 -24.43 19.69 -13.86
N SER A 183 -25.49 20.32 -13.36
CA SER A 183 -26.82 19.70 -13.20
C SER A 183 -27.30 18.99 -14.47
N SER A 184 -28.13 17.97 -14.31
CA SER A 184 -28.60 17.13 -15.43
C SER A 184 -29.40 17.90 -16.50
N ASP A 185 -30.11 18.94 -16.08
CA ASP A 185 -30.86 19.87 -16.93
C ASP A 185 -29.98 21.01 -17.49
N ARG A 186 -28.69 21.06 -17.12
CA ARG A 186 -27.69 22.03 -17.57
C ARG A 186 -28.05 23.49 -17.24
N THR A 187 -28.80 23.72 -16.17
CA THR A 187 -29.20 25.07 -15.73
C THR A 187 -28.34 25.57 -14.58
N GLN A 188 -27.73 24.68 -13.80
CA GLN A 188 -26.91 25.02 -12.63
C GLN A 188 -25.51 24.45 -12.77
N LEU A 189 -24.51 25.32 -12.67
CA LEU A 189 -23.09 24.97 -12.59
C LEU A 189 -22.59 25.24 -11.18
N GLU A 190 -22.08 24.21 -10.52
CA GLU A 190 -21.39 24.30 -9.25
C GLU A 190 -19.89 24.04 -9.44
N MET A 191 -19.06 24.84 -8.78
CA MET A 191 -17.61 24.68 -8.78
C MET A 191 -17.07 24.89 -7.38
N VAL A 192 -16.12 24.06 -6.95
CA VAL A 192 -15.38 24.20 -5.70
C VAL A 192 -13.90 24.17 -5.98
N LEU A 193 -13.20 25.24 -5.64
CA LEU A 193 -11.74 25.28 -5.61
C LEU A 193 -11.27 25.13 -4.17
N VAL A 194 -10.38 24.18 -3.93
CA VAL A 194 -9.84 23.88 -2.60
C VAL A 194 -8.33 23.97 -2.64
N ASP A 195 -7.74 24.50 -1.58
CA ASP A 195 -6.30 24.52 -1.32
C ASP A 195 -6.02 23.89 0.04
N VAL A 196 -5.39 22.72 0.03
CA VAL A 196 -5.01 21.96 1.23
C VAL A 196 -3.62 22.38 1.68
N CYS A 197 -3.53 22.83 2.93
CA CYS A 197 -2.27 23.23 3.54
C CYS A 197 -1.30 22.04 3.64
N GLY A 198 -0.07 22.25 3.20
CA GLY A 198 1.01 21.28 3.35
C GLY A 198 1.85 21.12 2.08
N LYS A 199 2.88 20.29 2.15
CA LYS A 199 3.73 19.96 1.01
C LYS A 199 4.15 18.49 1.04
N GLY A 200 4.42 17.94 -0.14
CA GLY A 200 4.89 16.57 -0.29
C GLY A 200 3.77 15.52 -0.29
N VAL A 201 4.15 14.25 -0.09
CA VAL A 201 3.28 13.07 -0.32
C VAL A 201 2.10 13.02 0.65
N ALA A 202 2.27 13.48 1.90
CA ALA A 202 1.20 13.52 2.90
C ALA A 202 0.07 14.47 2.45
N ALA A 203 0.42 15.73 2.12
CA ALA A 203 -0.53 16.72 1.60
C ALA A 203 -1.18 16.27 0.29
N GLY A 204 -0.44 15.60 -0.60
CA GLY A 204 -0.99 15.02 -1.83
C GLY A 204 -2.03 13.94 -1.57
N THR A 205 -1.79 13.04 -0.61
CA THR A 205 -2.74 11.98 -0.25
C THR A 205 -4.01 12.56 0.37
N GLN A 206 -3.85 13.60 1.19
CA GLN A 206 -4.93 14.34 1.83
C GLN A 206 -5.81 15.09 0.82
N SER A 207 -5.19 15.82 -0.11
CA SER A 207 -5.84 16.48 -1.24
C SER A 207 -6.63 15.48 -2.09
N LEU A 208 -6.03 14.33 -2.42
CA LEU A 208 -6.68 13.27 -3.20
C LEU A 208 -7.96 12.74 -2.53
N GLN A 209 -7.89 12.47 -1.23
CA GLN A 209 -9.04 11.96 -0.46
C GLN A 209 -10.16 12.99 -0.36
N LEU A 210 -9.83 14.25 -0.06
CA LEU A 210 -10.81 15.33 0.03
C LEU A 210 -11.44 15.63 -1.33
N SER A 211 -10.65 15.61 -2.41
CA SER A 211 -11.13 15.76 -3.78
C SER A 211 -12.13 14.66 -4.15
N GLY A 212 -11.83 13.40 -3.84
CA GLY A 212 -12.76 12.29 -4.05
C GLY A 212 -14.05 12.42 -3.25
N ALA A 213 -13.96 12.85 -1.98
CA ALA A 213 -15.13 13.08 -1.12
C ALA A 213 -16.02 14.21 -1.66
N LEU A 214 -15.43 15.37 -1.97
CA LEU A 214 -16.17 16.52 -2.52
C LEU A 214 -16.73 16.22 -3.91
N GLY A 215 -15.99 15.51 -4.77
CA GLY A 215 -16.45 15.08 -6.09
C GLY A 215 -17.69 14.19 -6.03
N GLY A 216 -17.85 13.37 -4.98
CA GLY A 216 -19.05 12.56 -4.77
C GLY A 216 -20.24 13.32 -4.16
N LEU A 217 -20.01 14.48 -3.53
CA LEU A 217 -21.03 15.23 -2.79
C LEU A 217 -21.55 16.46 -3.56
N ILE A 218 -20.73 17.05 -4.42
CA ILE A 218 -21.11 18.23 -5.21
C ILE A 218 -22.34 17.95 -6.08
N GLY A 219 -23.29 18.88 -6.14
CA GLY A 219 -24.57 18.68 -6.83
C GLY A 219 -25.56 17.72 -6.16
N SER A 220 -25.15 17.03 -5.08
CA SER A 220 -26.04 16.16 -4.27
C SER A 220 -26.45 16.81 -2.95
N LEU A 221 -25.68 17.78 -2.47
CA LEU A 221 -25.95 18.52 -1.24
C LEU A 221 -26.10 20.02 -1.55
N PRO A 222 -26.92 20.75 -0.77
CA PRO A 222 -26.94 22.20 -0.85
C PRO A 222 -25.56 22.77 -0.47
N PRO A 223 -25.18 23.97 -0.96
CA PRO A 223 -23.83 24.50 -0.78
C PRO A 223 -23.34 24.49 0.68
N LEU A 224 -24.12 24.98 1.64
CA LEU A 224 -23.73 24.94 3.07
C LEU A 224 -23.64 23.51 3.63
N GLY A 225 -24.47 22.58 3.11
CA GLY A 225 -24.43 21.16 3.44
C GLY A 225 -23.14 20.49 2.94
N LEU A 226 -22.64 20.90 1.78
CA LEU A 226 -21.38 20.44 1.22
C LEU A 226 -20.19 20.81 2.13
N PHE A 227 -20.08 22.08 2.53
CA PHE A 227 -18.98 22.54 3.39
C PHE A 227 -19.02 21.94 4.80
N SER A 228 -20.22 21.83 5.40
CA SER A 228 -20.36 21.17 6.71
C SER A 228 -19.96 19.69 6.63
N SER A 229 -20.41 18.96 5.61
CA SER A 229 -20.02 17.56 5.41
C SER A 229 -18.52 17.39 5.15
N ALA A 230 -17.92 18.31 4.40
CA ALA A 230 -16.48 18.33 4.17
C ALA A 230 -15.69 18.61 5.46
N ASN A 231 -16.12 19.56 6.28
CA ASN A 231 -15.51 19.86 7.57
C ASN A 231 -15.60 18.66 8.52
N ASP A 232 -16.77 18.02 8.61
CA ASP A 232 -16.95 16.81 9.41
C ASP A 232 -16.08 15.64 8.91
N TYR A 233 -15.90 15.54 7.59
CA TYR A 233 -14.98 14.57 6.98
C TYR A 233 -13.54 14.82 7.44
N LEU A 234 -13.07 16.07 7.38
CA LEU A 234 -11.71 16.45 7.78
C LEU A 234 -11.46 16.20 9.27
N LEU A 235 -12.40 16.57 10.14
CA LEU A 235 -12.30 16.34 11.59
C LEU A 235 -12.19 14.85 11.96
N ARG A 236 -12.79 13.95 11.17
CA ARG A 236 -12.67 12.50 11.38
C ARG A 236 -11.33 11.91 10.94
N GLN A 237 -10.56 12.60 10.09
CA GLN A 237 -9.26 12.11 9.62
C GLN A 237 -8.12 12.36 10.62
N ASP A 238 -8.40 13.00 11.77
CA ASP A 238 -7.43 13.32 12.82
C ASP A 238 -6.17 14.02 12.26
N TRP A 239 -6.37 15.02 11.41
CA TRP A 239 -5.27 15.81 10.84
C TRP A 239 -4.67 16.73 11.91
N GLU A 240 -3.51 16.34 12.46
CA GLU A 240 -2.81 17.09 13.51
C GLU A 240 -2.42 18.53 13.09
N GLU A 241 -2.06 18.77 11.83
CA GLU A 241 -1.53 20.08 11.37
C GLU A 241 -2.11 20.58 10.02
N GLY A 242 -3.14 19.93 9.47
CA GLY A 242 -3.67 20.24 8.13
C GLY A 242 -5.02 20.96 8.18
N PHE A 243 -5.13 22.11 7.51
CA PHE A 243 -6.42 22.74 7.18
C PHE A 243 -6.55 22.91 5.67
N ALA A 244 -7.78 23.01 5.18
CA ALA A 244 -8.07 23.31 3.78
C ALA A 244 -8.85 24.61 3.70
N THR A 245 -8.49 25.46 2.74
CA THR A 245 -9.33 26.60 2.37
C THR A 245 -10.13 26.23 1.13
N ALA A 246 -11.37 26.69 1.04
CA ALA A 246 -12.21 26.37 -0.11
C ALA A 246 -13.09 27.55 -0.51
N VAL A 247 -13.35 27.67 -1.81
CA VAL A 247 -14.36 28.58 -2.36
C VAL A 247 -15.28 27.82 -3.28
N HIS A 248 -16.58 28.03 -3.11
CA HIS A 248 -17.64 27.47 -3.94
C HIS A 248 -18.33 28.58 -4.70
N VAL A 249 -18.62 28.32 -5.96
CA VAL A 249 -19.37 29.18 -6.86
C VAL A 249 -20.50 28.34 -7.45
N LEU A 250 -21.73 28.78 -7.24
CA LEU A 250 -22.92 28.27 -7.94
C LEU A 250 -23.40 29.34 -8.90
N VAL A 251 -23.63 28.96 -10.16
CA VAL A 251 -24.15 29.83 -11.21
C VAL A 251 -25.40 29.20 -11.81
N HIS A 252 -26.49 29.97 -11.81
CA HIS A 252 -27.70 29.71 -12.58
C HIS A 252 -27.46 30.21 -14.01
N LEU A 253 -27.29 29.28 -14.94
CA LEU A 253 -26.92 29.53 -16.34
C LEU A 253 -28.08 30.09 -17.16
N ASP A 254 -29.31 29.93 -16.69
CA ASP A 254 -30.55 30.45 -17.28
C ASP A 254 -30.79 31.93 -16.93
N THR A 255 -30.49 32.33 -15.69
CA THR A 255 -30.71 33.70 -15.20
C THR A 255 -29.44 34.55 -15.12
N GLY A 256 -28.28 33.90 -15.01
CA GLY A 256 -27.00 34.54 -14.68
C GLY A 256 -26.83 34.86 -13.19
N GLU A 257 -27.79 34.50 -12.34
CA GLU A 257 -27.65 34.62 -10.89
C GLU A 257 -26.54 33.71 -10.38
N TYR A 258 -25.78 34.18 -9.39
CA TYR A 258 -24.69 33.43 -8.82
C TYR A 258 -24.60 33.61 -7.31
N SER A 259 -24.08 32.60 -6.63
CA SER A 259 -23.74 32.65 -5.21
C SER A 259 -22.31 32.19 -5.00
N ILE A 260 -21.66 32.77 -3.98
CA ILE A 260 -20.27 32.50 -3.65
C ILE A 260 -20.20 32.22 -2.15
N ILE A 261 -19.58 31.11 -1.79
CA ILE A 261 -19.31 30.74 -0.39
C ILE A 261 -17.81 30.54 -0.25
N SER A 262 -17.17 31.24 0.69
CA SER A 262 -15.76 31.07 0.99
C SER A 262 -15.58 30.53 2.40
N ALA A 263 -14.75 29.50 2.53
CA ALA A 263 -14.22 28.96 3.77
C ALA A 263 -12.72 29.28 3.84
N GLY A 264 -12.40 30.52 4.22
CA GLY A 264 -11.02 30.99 4.42
C GLY A 264 -10.17 31.11 3.15
N HIS A 265 -10.76 30.92 1.97
CA HIS A 265 -10.05 31.04 0.69
C HIS A 265 -10.02 32.50 0.22
N PRO A 266 -8.99 32.94 -0.53
CA PRO A 266 -8.93 34.27 -1.11
C PRO A 266 -10.21 34.64 -1.90
N PRO A 267 -10.58 35.94 -1.94
CA PRO A 267 -11.84 36.38 -2.52
C PRO A 267 -11.92 36.11 -4.03
N VAL A 268 -13.11 35.75 -4.50
CA VAL A 268 -13.39 35.59 -5.93
C VAL A 268 -13.44 36.96 -6.61
N LEU A 269 -12.73 37.10 -7.72
CA LEU A 269 -12.82 38.27 -8.58
C LEU A 269 -14.05 38.18 -9.49
N ARG A 270 -14.95 39.16 -9.37
CA ARG A 270 -15.98 39.40 -10.39
C ARG A 270 -15.47 40.46 -11.36
N TRP A 271 -15.32 40.08 -12.63
CA TRP A 271 -14.99 41.01 -13.70
C TRP A 271 -16.25 41.45 -14.45
N SER A 272 -16.36 42.75 -14.73
CA SER A 272 -17.37 43.35 -15.62
C SER A 272 -16.64 44.26 -16.59
N ALA A 273 -16.92 44.11 -17.89
CA ALA A 273 -16.42 45.00 -18.94
C ALA A 273 -17.16 46.35 -18.92
#